data_AF-A0A920GDE7-F1
#
_entry.id   AF-A0A920GDE7-F1
#
_cell.length_a   1.000
_cell.length_b   1.000
_cell.length_c   1.000
_cell.angle_alpha   90.00
_cell.angle_beta   90.00
_cell.angle_gamma   90.00
#
_symmetry.space_group_name_H-M   'P 1'
#
loop_
_entity.id
_entity.type
_entity.pdbx_description
1 polymer ?
#
loop_
_entity_poly.entity_id
_entity_poly.type
_entity_poly.pdbx_seq_one_letter_code
_entity_poly.pdbx_strand_id
1 'polypeptide(L)'
;MPYGMVDRIAKLVPNNPANPSTIEQALVSEEELRKLRDTDEQVEHLVSTAIKLEGLYRHASTHAAGLVIADRYLPKLVPVYRDPRSDMPVTQFNMKAVEQVGLVKFDFLGLKTLTVISKAVSLLKMRGIDVDIDSIPLDDAKTFRMLTEGNTVGVFQLESSGMRDVLRG
;
A
#
# COMPACT_ATOMS: atom_id res chain seq x y z
N MET A 1 -1.87 6.46 29.87
CA MET A 1 -1.12 7.50 29.14
C MET A 1 -2.06 8.27 28.20
N PRO A 2 -1.95 9.61 28.09
CA PRO A 2 -2.74 10.41 27.14
C PRO A 2 -2.35 10.16 25.68
N TYR A 3 -3.30 10.35 24.74
CA TYR A 3 -3.08 10.11 23.30
C TYR A 3 -1.85 10.86 22.74
N GLY A 4 -1.71 12.15 23.04
CA GLY A 4 -0.59 12.96 22.52
C GLY A 4 0.78 12.48 22.97
N MET A 5 0.87 11.88 24.16
CA MET A 5 2.10 11.27 24.66
C MET A 5 2.44 10.00 23.89
N VAL A 6 1.45 9.13 23.67
CA VAL A 6 1.61 7.88 22.90
C VAL A 6 1.97 8.17 21.44
N ASP A 7 1.31 9.16 20.81
CA ASP A 7 1.61 9.59 19.44
C ASP A 7 3.04 10.11 19.29
N ARG A 8 3.53 10.90 20.26
CA ARG A 8 4.92 11.35 20.28
C ARG A 8 5.89 10.18 20.35
N ILE A 9 5.66 9.21 21.22
CA ILE A 9 6.51 8.02 21.36
C ILE A 9 6.48 7.19 20.07
N ALA A 10 5.32 6.98 19.48
CA ALA A 10 5.17 6.21 18.24
C ALA A 10 5.94 6.83 17.06
N LYS A 11 6.00 8.16 16.97
CA LYS A 11 6.75 8.89 15.93
C LYS A 11 8.26 8.76 16.05
N LEU A 12 8.77 8.35 17.21
CA LEU A 12 10.20 8.04 17.39
C LEU A 12 10.57 6.69 16.80
N VAL A 13 9.62 5.81 16.47
CA VAL A 13 9.91 4.53 15.82
C VAL A 13 10.11 4.77 14.32
N PRO A 14 11.27 4.42 13.74
CA PRO A 14 11.52 4.64 12.32
C PRO A 14 10.54 3.86 11.45
N ASN A 15 9.76 4.59 10.64
CA ASN A 15 8.79 4.00 9.73
C ASN A 15 9.37 3.88 8.32
N ASN A 16 9.89 2.69 7.99
CA ASN A 16 10.24 2.32 6.63
C ASN A 16 9.23 1.28 6.12
N PRO A 17 8.30 1.65 5.21
CA PRO A 17 7.29 0.72 4.70
C PRO A 17 7.85 -0.50 3.98
N ALA A 18 9.04 -0.39 3.38
CA ALA A 18 9.68 -1.48 2.65
C ALA A 18 10.42 -2.45 3.57
N ASN A 19 10.89 -1.97 4.72
CA ASN A 19 11.55 -2.77 5.74
C ASN A 19 11.21 -2.22 7.13
N PRO A 20 10.04 -2.57 7.69
CA PRO A 20 9.60 -2.05 8.97
C PRO A 20 10.59 -2.44 10.07
N SER A 21 11.04 -1.45 10.84
CA SER A 21 11.94 -1.69 11.97
C SER A 21 11.18 -2.33 13.12
N THR A 22 11.81 -3.30 13.78
CA THR A 22 11.31 -3.85 15.05
C THR A 22 11.47 -2.83 16.17
N ILE A 23 10.69 -2.95 17.23
CA ILE A 23 10.81 -2.09 18.42
C ILE A 23 12.22 -2.20 19.03
N GLU A 24 12.82 -3.40 19.02
CA GLU A 24 14.20 -3.61 19.49
C GLU A 24 15.22 -2.85 18.64
N GLN A 25 15.08 -2.88 17.32
CA GLN A 25 15.94 -2.10 16.42
C GLN A 25 15.76 -0.60 16.63
N ALA A 26 14.53 -0.14 16.82
CA ALA A 26 14.24 1.26 17.09
C ALA A 26 14.91 1.74 18.39
N LEU A 27 14.93 0.92 19.44
CA LEU A 27 15.63 1.23 20.70
C LEU A 27 17.15 1.35 20.54
N VAL A 28 17.74 0.66 19.57
CA VAL A 28 19.16 0.76 19.26
C VAL A 28 19.44 2.04 18.47
N SER A 29 18.65 2.31 17.42
CA SER A 29 18.87 3.44 16.51
C SER A 29 18.47 4.79 17.12
N GLU A 30 17.45 4.84 17.97
CA GLU A 30 16.85 6.09 18.45
C GLU A 30 17.14 6.35 19.93
N GLU A 31 18.06 7.27 20.18
CA GLU A 31 18.51 7.60 21.53
C GLU A 31 17.40 8.23 22.39
N GLU A 32 16.51 9.04 21.81
CA GLU A 32 15.40 9.66 22.54
C GLU A 32 14.40 8.60 23.04
N LEU A 33 14.09 7.60 22.21
CA LEU A 33 13.19 6.51 22.59
C LEU A 33 13.76 5.70 23.76
N ARG A 34 15.06 5.41 23.71
CA ARG A 34 15.78 4.71 24.78
C ARG A 34 15.80 5.52 26.07
N LYS A 35 16.09 6.83 26.00
CA LYS A 35 16.05 7.72 27.17
C LYS A 35 14.67 7.74 27.80
N LEU A 36 13.60 7.88 27.00
CA LEU A 36 12.24 7.90 27.53
C LEU A 36 11.87 6.59 28.22
N ARG A 37 12.24 5.45 27.64
CA ARG A 37 12.07 4.12 28.28
C ARG A 37 12.80 4.06 29.62
N ASP A 38 14.02 4.59 29.70
CA ASP A 38 14.86 4.48 30.90
C ASP A 38 14.47 5.47 32.02
N THR A 39 13.81 6.59 31.67
CA THR A 39 13.43 7.64 32.65
C THR A 39 11.96 7.61 33.05
N ASP A 40 11.07 7.01 32.26
CA ASP A 40 9.63 6.98 32.50
C ASP A 40 9.13 5.53 32.59
N GLU A 41 8.69 5.14 33.79
CA GLU A 41 8.18 3.80 34.09
C GLU A 41 6.95 3.42 33.23
N GLN A 42 6.12 4.40 32.87
CA GLN A 42 4.97 4.13 31.97
C GLN A 42 5.44 3.80 30.56
N VAL A 43 6.53 4.43 30.10
CA VAL A 43 7.11 4.17 28.78
C VAL A 43 7.86 2.83 28.78
N GLU A 44 8.57 2.49 29.85
CA GLU A 44 9.17 1.17 30.05
C GLU A 44 8.11 0.08 29.91
N HIS A 45 7.00 0.22 30.64
CA HIS A 45 5.93 -0.77 30.62
C HIS A 45 5.25 -0.88 29.25
N LEU A 46 5.08 0.24 28.56
CA LEU A 46 4.55 0.29 27.20
C LEU A 46 5.47 -0.46 26.23
N VAL A 47 6.77 -0.17 26.26
CA VAL A 47 7.75 -0.76 25.33
C VAL A 47 7.91 -2.25 25.60
N SER A 48 8.03 -2.67 26.85
CA SER A 48 8.17 -4.08 27.22
C SER A 48 6.93 -4.90 26.85
N THR A 49 5.74 -4.32 26.96
CA THR A 49 4.49 -4.93 26.49
C THR A 49 4.43 -4.98 24.96
N ALA A 50 4.82 -3.90 24.29
CA ALA A 50 4.78 -3.81 22.84
C ALA A 50 5.72 -4.83 22.17
N ILE A 51 6.92 -5.04 22.70
CA ILE A 51 7.87 -6.06 22.21
C ILE A 51 7.24 -7.47 22.27
N LYS A 52 6.53 -7.80 23.35
CA LYS A 52 5.87 -9.11 23.50
C LYS A 52 4.69 -9.31 22.54
N LEU A 53 4.09 -8.23 22.08
CA LEU A 53 2.94 -8.25 21.17
C LEU A 53 3.36 -8.06 19.69
N GLU A 54 4.62 -7.72 19.43
CA GLU A 54 5.14 -7.53 18.08
C GLU A 54 5.07 -8.83 17.27
N GLY A 55 4.66 -8.73 16.01
CA GLY A 55 4.52 -9.88 15.11
C GLY A 55 3.23 -10.69 15.27
N LEU A 56 2.39 -10.39 16.27
CA LEU A 56 1.09 -11.05 16.42
C LEU A 56 0.07 -10.56 15.40
N TYR A 57 -0.78 -11.47 14.92
CA TYR A 57 -1.89 -11.14 14.03
C TYR A 57 -3.02 -10.46 14.81
N ARG A 58 -3.49 -9.31 14.29
CA ARG A 58 -4.55 -8.52 14.93
C ARG A 58 -5.95 -8.95 14.52
N HIS A 59 -6.24 -8.98 13.22
CA HIS A 59 -7.55 -9.29 12.65
C HIS A 59 -7.39 -10.02 11.31
N ALA A 60 -8.38 -10.85 10.95
CA ALA A 60 -8.52 -11.31 9.58
C ALA A 60 -8.96 -10.11 8.71
N SER A 61 -8.20 -9.81 7.66
CA SER A 61 -8.52 -8.76 6.71
C SER A 61 -8.44 -9.31 5.29
N THR A 62 -9.39 -8.90 4.46
CA THR A 62 -9.43 -9.28 3.06
C THR A 62 -8.35 -8.52 2.28
N HIS A 63 -7.50 -9.25 1.54
CA HIS A 63 -6.56 -8.61 0.62
C HIS A 63 -7.34 -7.90 -0.48
N ALA A 64 -7.34 -6.57 -0.48
CA ALA A 64 -8.22 -5.74 -1.31
C ALA A 64 -8.10 -6.01 -2.82
N ALA A 65 -7.03 -6.67 -3.27
CA ALA A 65 -6.79 -7.01 -4.68
C ALA A 65 -6.84 -8.52 -4.98
N GLY A 66 -6.85 -9.42 -3.98
CA GLY A 66 -6.60 -10.85 -4.22
C GLY A 66 -7.87 -11.65 -4.48
N LEU A 67 -8.07 -12.13 -5.71
CA LEU A 67 -9.11 -13.09 -6.06
C LEU A 67 -8.49 -14.48 -6.29
N VAL A 68 -9.17 -15.53 -5.84
CA VAL A 68 -8.75 -16.92 -6.08
C VAL A 68 -9.81 -17.64 -6.89
N ILE A 69 -9.38 -18.43 -7.87
CA ILE A 69 -10.26 -19.25 -8.70
C ILE A 69 -9.88 -20.72 -8.50
N ALA A 70 -10.89 -21.52 -8.17
CA ALA A 70 -10.77 -22.96 -7.99
C ALA A 70 -11.49 -23.71 -9.12
N ASP A 71 -11.00 -24.89 -9.45
CA ASP A 71 -11.63 -25.82 -10.40
C ASP A 71 -12.88 -26.53 -9.82
N ARG A 72 -13.03 -26.48 -8.49
CA ARG A 72 -14.05 -27.17 -7.71
C ARG A 72 -14.56 -26.26 -6.59
N TYR A 73 -15.59 -26.71 -5.88
CA TYR A 73 -16.20 -25.96 -4.79
C TYR A 73 -15.19 -25.60 -3.69
N LEU A 74 -14.97 -24.30 -3.46
CA LEU A 74 -13.86 -23.77 -2.66
C LEU A 74 -13.80 -24.32 -1.21
N PRO A 75 -14.93 -24.47 -0.48
CA PRO A 75 -14.92 -25.07 0.86
C PRO A 75 -14.47 -26.54 0.93
N LYS A 76 -14.38 -27.26 -0.20
CA LYS A 76 -13.78 -28.61 -0.24
C LYS A 76 -12.25 -28.58 -0.33
N LEU A 77 -11.68 -27.43 -0.66
CA LEU A 77 -10.23 -27.26 -0.89
C LEU A 77 -9.58 -26.47 0.24
N VAL A 78 -10.22 -25.40 0.70
CA VAL A 78 -9.68 -24.50 1.72
C VAL A 78 -10.77 -24.06 2.71
N PRO A 79 -10.41 -23.79 3.98
CA PRO A 79 -11.32 -23.16 4.91
C PRO A 79 -11.66 -21.74 4.43
N VAL A 80 -12.96 -21.42 4.45
CA VAL A 80 -13.49 -20.11 4.06
C VAL A 80 -14.05 -19.36 5.25
N TYR A 81 -14.08 -18.04 5.15
CA TYR A 81 -14.63 -17.10 6.11
C TYR A 81 -15.48 -16.09 5.34
N ARG A 82 -16.57 -15.61 5.96
CA ARG A 82 -17.39 -14.53 5.40
C ARG A 82 -17.09 -13.25 6.15
N ASP A 83 -16.45 -12.31 5.47
CA ASP A 83 -16.23 -10.97 6.00
C ASP A 83 -17.60 -10.24 6.07
N PRO A 84 -18.01 -9.67 7.22
CA PRO A 84 -19.25 -8.90 7.33
C PRO A 84 -19.35 -7.73 6.35
N ARG A 85 -18.23 -7.27 5.80
CA ARG A 85 -18.15 -6.16 4.84
C ARG A 85 -18.24 -6.60 3.38
N SER A 86 -18.27 -7.90 3.09
CA SER A 86 -18.26 -8.45 1.74
C SER A 86 -19.28 -9.57 1.59
N ASP A 87 -19.92 -9.61 0.42
CA ASP A 87 -20.80 -10.74 0.06
C ASP A 87 -20.02 -11.95 -0.47
N MET A 88 -18.76 -11.77 -0.87
CA MET A 88 -17.92 -12.85 -1.37
C MET A 88 -17.19 -13.59 -0.23
N PRO A 89 -17.11 -14.93 -0.27
CA PRO A 89 -16.33 -15.70 0.69
C PRO A 89 -14.84 -15.44 0.51
N VAL A 90 -14.11 -15.41 1.62
CA VAL A 90 -12.67 -15.19 1.68
C VAL A 90 -12.01 -16.45 2.19
N THR A 91 -10.87 -16.83 1.63
CA THR A 91 -10.06 -17.95 2.15
C THR A 91 -9.40 -17.55 3.48
N GLN A 92 -9.34 -18.47 4.44
CA GLN A 92 -8.61 -18.23 5.70
C GLN A 92 -7.08 -18.40 5.52
N PHE A 93 -6.65 -18.93 4.39
CA PHE A 93 -5.23 -19.02 4.06
C PHE A 93 -4.69 -17.68 3.57
N ASN A 94 -3.48 -17.36 3.99
CA ASN A 94 -2.76 -16.20 3.48
C ASN A 94 -2.32 -16.41 2.02
N MET A 95 -1.84 -15.33 1.38
CA MET A 95 -1.45 -15.33 -0.03
C MET A 95 -0.53 -16.49 -0.43
N LYS A 96 0.49 -16.79 0.39
CA LYS A 96 1.47 -17.85 0.09
C LYS A 96 0.86 -19.25 0.20
N ALA A 97 0.03 -19.48 1.21
CA ALA A 97 -0.59 -20.77 1.46
C ALA A 97 -1.65 -21.12 0.38
N VAL A 98 -2.36 -20.12 -0.14
CA VAL A 98 -3.34 -20.30 -1.23
C VAL A 98 -2.68 -20.87 -2.50
N GLU A 99 -1.56 -20.28 -2.91
CA GLU A 99 -0.82 -20.72 -4.10
C GLU A 99 -0.25 -22.13 -3.92
N GLN A 100 0.26 -22.44 -2.72
CA GLN A 100 0.79 -23.77 -2.38
C GLN A 100 -0.26 -24.88 -2.44
N VAL A 101 -1.53 -24.55 -2.22
CA VAL A 101 -2.67 -25.49 -2.30
C VAL A 101 -3.15 -25.67 -3.75
N GLY A 102 -2.53 -24.98 -4.71
CA GLY A 102 -2.81 -25.12 -6.14
C GLY A 102 -3.97 -24.27 -6.64
N LEU A 103 -4.40 -23.25 -5.88
CA LEU A 103 -5.39 -22.29 -6.34
C LEU A 103 -4.74 -21.24 -7.24
N VAL A 104 -5.43 -20.88 -8.33
CA VAL A 104 -4.97 -19.81 -9.22
C VAL A 104 -5.38 -18.47 -8.61
N LYS A 105 -4.39 -17.59 -8.44
CA LYS A 105 -4.56 -16.24 -7.88
C LYS A 105 -4.57 -15.20 -8.99
N PHE A 106 -5.47 -14.24 -8.90
CA PHE A 106 -5.51 -13.02 -9.70
C PHE A 106 -5.45 -11.80 -8.79
N ASP A 107 -4.63 -10.81 -9.16
CA ASP A 107 -4.59 -9.52 -8.47
C ASP A 107 -5.35 -8.46 -9.28
N PHE A 108 -6.46 -7.98 -8.72
CA PHE A 108 -7.22 -6.84 -9.24
C PHE A 108 -6.76 -5.57 -8.54
N LEU A 109 -5.88 -4.83 -9.22
CA LEU A 109 -5.36 -3.57 -8.71
C LEU A 109 -6.30 -2.41 -9.05
N GLY A 110 -6.84 -1.75 -8.01
CA GLY A 110 -7.64 -0.54 -8.15
C GLY A 110 -6.78 0.69 -8.45
N LEU A 111 -6.25 0.80 -9.67
CA LEU A 111 -5.41 1.94 -10.04
C LEU A 111 -6.27 3.13 -10.51
N LYS A 112 -6.33 4.19 -9.68
CA LYS A 112 -7.08 5.43 -9.96
C LYS A 112 -6.70 6.05 -11.32
N THR A 113 -5.46 5.88 -11.76
CA THR A 113 -4.96 6.35 -13.06
C THR A 113 -5.84 5.90 -14.22
N LEU A 114 -6.28 4.63 -14.24
CA LEU A 114 -7.14 4.12 -15.31
C LEU A 114 -8.52 4.79 -15.31
N THR A 115 -9.08 5.06 -14.12
CA THR A 115 -10.34 5.81 -13.98
C THR A 115 -10.20 7.25 -14.48
N VAL A 116 -9.07 7.90 -14.19
CA VAL A 116 -8.78 9.27 -14.66
C VAL A 116 -8.67 9.31 -16.19
N ILE A 117 -7.92 8.38 -16.79
CA ILE A 117 -7.78 8.26 -18.25
C ILE A 117 -9.14 8.01 -18.90
N SER A 118 -9.90 7.03 -18.42
CA SER A 118 -11.24 6.71 -18.92
C SER A 118 -12.18 7.92 -18.90
N LYS A 119 -12.15 8.70 -17.80
CA LYS A 119 -12.92 9.94 -17.70
C LYS A 119 -12.42 11.02 -18.67
N ALA A 120 -11.11 11.18 -18.84
CA ALA A 120 -10.54 12.13 -19.79
C ALA A 120 -10.97 11.82 -21.24
N VAL A 121 -10.86 10.56 -21.67
CA VAL A 121 -11.32 10.10 -22.99
C VAL A 121 -12.82 10.35 -23.17
N SER A 122 -13.63 10.04 -22.16
CA SER A 122 -15.08 10.28 -22.21
C SER A 122 -15.42 11.77 -22.39
N LEU A 123 -14.68 12.66 -21.72
CA LEU A 123 -14.84 14.11 -21.84
C LEU A 123 -14.42 14.62 -23.23
N LEU A 124 -13.34 14.08 -23.81
CA LEU A 124 -12.88 14.42 -25.16
C LEU A 124 -13.89 13.97 -26.22
N LYS A 125 -14.47 12.78 -26.05
CA LYS A 125 -15.51 12.26 -26.95
C LYS A 125 -16.73 13.16 -27.00
N MET A 126 -17.15 13.74 -25.88
CA MET A 126 -18.24 14.75 -25.85
C MET A 126 -17.91 16.03 -26.63
N ARG A 127 -16.62 16.31 -26.87
CA ARG A 127 -16.15 17.42 -27.71
C ARG A 127 -15.93 17.01 -29.17
N GLY A 128 -16.30 15.79 -29.55
CA GLY A 128 -16.09 15.25 -30.90
C GLY A 128 -14.66 14.80 -31.18
N ILE A 129 -13.82 14.64 -30.15
CA ILE A 129 -12.44 14.16 -30.28
C ILE A 129 -12.43 12.70 -29.84
N ASP A 130 -12.19 11.78 -30.77
CA ASP A 130 -12.00 10.36 -30.45
C ASP A 130 -10.53 10.06 -30.19
N VAL A 131 -10.24 9.38 -29.09
CA VAL A 131 -8.88 9.02 -28.68
C VAL A 131 -8.87 7.54 -28.33
N ASP A 132 -8.10 6.79 -29.11
CA ASP A 132 -7.74 5.42 -28.77
C ASP A 132 -6.43 5.42 -28.00
N ILE A 133 -6.49 5.01 -26.73
CA ILE A 133 -5.33 4.99 -25.83
C ILE A 133 -4.29 3.95 -26.28
N ASP A 134 -4.74 2.86 -26.90
CA ASP A 134 -3.87 1.74 -27.27
C ASP A 134 -3.03 2.04 -28.53
N SER A 135 -3.34 3.13 -29.25
CA SER A 135 -2.67 3.53 -30.49
C SER A 135 -1.96 4.89 -30.43
N ILE A 136 -1.76 5.46 -29.23
CA ILE A 136 -1.05 6.74 -29.07
C ILE A 136 0.43 6.61 -29.51
N PRO A 137 0.96 7.53 -30.33
CA PRO A 137 2.39 7.57 -30.66
C PRO A 137 3.25 7.81 -29.42
N LEU A 138 4.34 7.05 -29.30
CA LEU A 138 5.25 7.12 -28.14
C LEU A 138 6.36 8.17 -28.28
N ASP A 139 6.39 8.89 -29.41
CA ASP A 139 7.42 9.86 -29.81
C ASP A 139 6.88 11.31 -29.89
N ASP A 140 5.75 11.62 -29.26
CA ASP A 140 5.16 12.96 -29.28
C ASP A 140 6.06 14.01 -28.61
N ALA A 141 6.64 14.88 -29.43
CA ALA A 141 7.59 15.92 -29.00
C ALA A 141 6.97 16.92 -27.99
N LYS A 142 5.65 17.16 -28.02
CA LYS A 142 4.99 18.05 -27.05
C LYS A 142 4.95 17.42 -25.66
N THR A 143 4.64 16.14 -25.58
CA THR A 143 4.66 15.35 -24.34
C THR A 143 6.07 15.34 -23.74
N PHE A 144 7.10 15.06 -24.54
CA PHE A 144 8.49 15.09 -24.04
C PHE A 144 8.90 16.46 -23.54
N ARG A 145 8.54 17.54 -24.25
CA ARG A 145 8.83 18.90 -23.79
C ARG A 145 8.22 19.20 -22.42
N MET A 146 6.94 18.84 -22.23
CA MET A 146 6.25 18.98 -20.95
C MET A 146 6.97 18.22 -19.83
N LEU A 147 7.45 16.99 -20.11
CA LEU A 147 8.20 16.19 -19.15
C LEU A 147 9.54 16.85 -18.78
N THR A 148 10.32 17.33 -19.77
CA THR A 148 11.63 17.97 -19.54
C THR A 148 11.54 19.31 -18.79
N GLU A 149 10.38 19.98 -18.84
CA GLU A 149 10.13 21.18 -18.04
C GLU A 149 9.81 20.86 -16.56
N GLY A 150 9.67 19.57 -16.21
CA GLY A 150 9.24 19.13 -14.87
C GLY A 150 7.76 19.45 -14.58
N ASN A 151 6.96 19.64 -15.65
CA ASN A 151 5.52 19.91 -15.60
C ASN A 151 4.71 18.61 -15.46
N THR A 152 5.00 17.84 -14.40
CA THR A 152 4.47 16.48 -14.22
C THR A 152 3.49 16.32 -13.06
N VAL A 153 2.89 17.42 -12.57
CA VAL A 153 1.80 17.33 -11.59
C VAL A 153 0.63 16.59 -12.22
N GLY A 154 0.18 15.50 -11.59
CA GLY A 154 -0.86 14.61 -12.14
C GLY A 154 -0.38 13.64 -13.21
N VAL A 155 0.94 13.54 -13.46
CA VAL A 155 1.53 12.50 -14.32
C VAL A 155 1.93 11.33 -13.42
N PHE A 156 1.27 10.18 -13.63
CA PHE A 156 1.47 8.98 -12.84
C PHE A 156 2.97 8.62 -12.72
N GLN A 157 3.41 8.26 -11.51
CA GLN A 157 4.79 7.95 -11.11
C GLN A 157 5.79 9.13 -11.07
N LEU A 158 5.48 10.27 -11.68
CA LEU A 158 6.41 11.40 -11.84
C LEU A 158 6.04 12.64 -11.01
N GLU A 159 5.19 12.50 -9.99
CA GLU A 159 4.65 13.63 -9.24
C GLU A 159 5.55 14.14 -8.10
N SER A 160 6.43 13.28 -7.56
CA SER A 160 7.27 13.63 -6.41
C SER A 160 8.26 14.74 -6.74
N SER A 161 8.57 15.62 -5.78
CA SER A 161 9.52 16.72 -5.98
C SER A 161 10.88 16.23 -6.47
N GLY A 162 11.44 15.19 -5.84
CA GLY A 162 12.71 14.61 -6.25
C GLY A 162 12.69 14.06 -7.69
N MET A 163 11.62 13.39 -8.09
CA MET A 163 11.49 12.89 -9.46
C MET A 163 11.37 14.04 -10.47
N ARG A 164 10.65 15.11 -10.12
CA ARG A 164 10.50 16.31 -10.95
C ARG A 164 11.82 17.01 -11.19
N ASP A 165 12.68 17.07 -10.18
CA ASP A 165 13.99 17.69 -10.30
C ASP A 165 14.92 16.87 -11.20
N VAL A 166 14.82 15.53 -11.18
CA VAL A 166 15.57 14.66 -12.11
C VAL A 166 15.17 14.88 -13.56
N LEU A 167 13.92 15.24 -13.83
CA LEU A 167 13.44 15.51 -15.19
C LEU A 167 13.88 16.86 -15.75
N ARG A 168 14.28 17.80 -14.90
CA ARG A 168 14.79 19.13 -15.28
C ARG A 168 16.31 19.03 -15.50
N GLY A 169 16.71 18.50 -16.63
CA GLY A 169 18.10 18.38 -17.07
C GLY A 169 18.17 18.14 -18.57
#